data_AF-Q07PA6-F1
#
_entry.id   AF-Q07PA6-F1
#
_cell.length_a   1.000
_cell.length_b   1.000
_cell.length_c   1.000
_cell.angle_alpha   90.00
_cell.angle_beta   90.00
_cell.angle_gamma   90.00
#
_symmetry.space_group_name_H-M   'P 1'
#
loop_
_entity.id
_entity.type
_entity.pdbx_description
1 polymer ?
#
loop_
_entity_poly.entity_id
_entity_poly.type
_entity_poly.pdbx_seq_one_letter_code
_entity_poly.pdbx_strand_id
1 'polypeptide(L)'
;MRKRAVDLSLDELSKLGAAAAQRAAQQALDAGLVVTGTIDVIENGRTVSKLAQRHPSDEVVILDTAPESDSQVPPPDHRKGAVTRAG
;
A
#
# COMPACT_ATOMS: atom_id res chain seq x y z
N MET A 1 -20.36 -14.94 -29.45
CA MET A 1 -20.02 -13.54 -29.10
C MET A 1 -18.50 -13.42 -28.97
N ARG A 2 -17.83 -12.73 -29.91
CA ARG A 2 -16.38 -12.46 -29.82
C ARG A 2 -16.19 -11.26 -28.87
N LYS A 3 -15.53 -11.45 -27.72
CA LYS A 3 -15.19 -10.36 -26.80
C LYS A 3 -14.22 -9.42 -27.52
N ARG A 4 -14.66 -8.20 -27.85
CA ARG A 4 -13.75 -7.14 -28.31
C ARG A 4 -12.98 -6.65 -27.10
N ALA A 5 -11.67 -6.43 -27.25
CA ALA A 5 -10.94 -5.58 -26.33
C ALA A 5 -11.62 -4.21 -26.38
N VAL A 6 -12.20 -3.79 -25.26
CA VAL A 6 -12.83 -2.49 -25.14
C VAL A 6 -11.69 -1.52 -24.88
N ASP A 7 -11.47 -0.56 -25.79
CA ASP A 7 -10.51 0.52 -25.58
C ASP A 7 -11.07 1.42 -24.49
N LEU A 8 -10.67 1.15 -23.25
CA LEU A 8 -11.02 1.95 -22.09
C LEU A 8 -9.96 3.05 -21.91
N SER A 9 -10.41 4.26 -21.63
CA SER A 9 -9.53 5.32 -21.13
C SER A 9 -8.92 4.92 -19.78
N LEU A 10 -7.82 5.58 -19.40
CA LEU A 10 -7.19 5.35 -18.09
C LEU A 10 -8.15 5.61 -16.92
N ASP A 11 -9.05 6.59 -17.07
CA ASP A 11 -10.09 6.91 -16.09
C ASP A 11 -11.15 5.80 -16.00
N GLU A 12 -11.56 5.23 -17.12
CA GLU A 12 -12.50 4.11 -17.11
C GLU A 12 -11.87 2.83 -16.56
N LEU A 13 -10.59 2.59 -16.86
CA LEU A 13 -9.82 1.48 -16.27
C LEU A 13 -9.67 1.64 -14.75
N SER A 14 -9.39 2.84 -14.27
CA SER A 14 -9.24 3.09 -12.83
C SER A 14 -10.57 2.90 -12.09
N LYS A 15 -11.68 3.38 -12.66
CA LYS A 15 -13.04 3.16 -12.13
C LYS A 15 -13.42 1.68 -12.10
N LEU A 16 -13.11 0.94 -13.17
CA LEU A 16 -13.35 -0.49 -13.21
C LEU A 16 -12.52 -1.23 -12.16
N GLY A 17 -11.26 -0.87 -12.00
CA GLY A 17 -10.37 -1.40 -10.96
C GLY A 17 -10.90 -1.13 -9.56
N ALA A 18 -11.30 0.11 -9.27
CA ALA A 18 -11.89 0.49 -7.98
C ALA A 18 -13.17 -0.30 -7.68
N ALA A 19 -14.07 -0.44 -8.66
CA ALA A 19 -15.30 -1.21 -8.51
C ALA A 19 -15.03 -2.73 -8.35
N ALA A 20 -13.99 -3.26 -8.98
CA ALA A 20 -13.57 -4.64 -8.79
C ALA A 20 -12.98 -4.87 -7.39
N ALA A 21 -12.11 -3.97 -6.93
CA ALA A 21 -11.51 -4.02 -5.59
C ALA A 21 -12.59 -3.93 -4.49
N GLN A 22 -13.55 -3.01 -4.64
CA GLN A 22 -14.66 -2.86 -3.69
C GLN A 22 -15.51 -4.13 -3.60
N ARG A 23 -15.82 -4.76 -4.75
CA ARG A 23 -16.58 -6.02 -4.77
C ARG A 23 -15.80 -7.16 -4.11
N ALA A 24 -14.51 -7.27 -4.38
CA ALA A 24 -13.67 -8.29 -3.76
C ALA A 24 -13.58 -8.09 -2.24
N ALA A 25 -13.42 -6.85 -1.78
CA ALA A 25 -13.43 -6.52 -0.36
C ALA A 25 -14.77 -6.89 0.30
N GLN A 26 -15.90 -6.57 -0.34
CA GLN A 26 -17.21 -6.93 0.20
C GLN A 26 -17.40 -8.44 0.29
N GLN A 27 -17.02 -9.19 -0.76
CA GLN A 27 -17.08 -10.65 -0.75
C GLN A 27 -16.22 -11.27 0.35
N ALA A 28 -15.05 -10.70 0.61
CA ALA A 28 -14.18 -11.14 1.71
C ALA A 28 -14.86 -10.91 3.07
N LEU A 29 -15.46 -9.73 3.30
CA LEU A 29 -16.19 -9.43 4.54
C LEU A 29 -17.41 -10.34 4.72
N ASP A 30 -18.19 -10.57 3.66
CA ASP A 30 -19.35 -11.48 3.67
C ASP A 30 -18.93 -12.92 3.99
N ALA A 31 -17.70 -13.31 3.62
CA ALA A 31 -17.10 -14.61 3.96
C ALA A 31 -16.48 -14.65 5.37
N GLY A 32 -16.59 -13.58 6.16
CA GLY A 32 -16.03 -13.49 7.50
C GLY A 32 -14.53 -13.21 7.55
N LEU A 33 -13.92 -12.77 6.45
CA LEU A 33 -12.49 -12.43 6.38
C LEU A 33 -12.26 -10.95 6.72
N VAL A 34 -11.08 -10.68 7.28
CA VAL A 34 -10.61 -9.31 7.53
C VAL A 34 -9.96 -8.75 6.26
N VAL A 35 -10.34 -7.54 5.86
CA VAL A 35 -9.77 -6.84 4.72
C VAL A 35 -8.75 -5.83 5.21
N THR A 36 -7.52 -5.90 4.71
CA THR A 36 -6.48 -4.90 5.01
C THR A 36 -6.30 -3.95 3.83
N GLY A 37 -6.18 -2.66 4.08
CA GLY A 37 -5.96 -1.64 3.05
C GLY A 37 -5.46 -0.33 3.63
N THR A 38 -5.21 0.66 2.78
CA THR A 38 -4.83 2.02 3.19
C THR A 38 -6.05 2.93 3.20
N ILE A 39 -6.18 3.75 4.23
CA ILE A 39 -7.19 4.80 4.33
C ILE A 39 -6.54 6.16 4.53
N ASP A 40 -7.18 7.21 4.06
CA ASP A 40 -6.75 8.58 4.30
C ASP A 40 -7.41 9.12 5.57
N VAL A 41 -6.58 9.59 6.51
CA VAL A 41 -7.00 10.14 7.81
C VAL A 41 -6.53 11.58 7.89
N ILE A 42 -7.33 12.45 8.53
CA ILE A 42 -6.95 13.84 8.77
C ILE A 42 -6.28 13.93 10.15
N GLU A 43 -4.98 14.20 10.18
CA GLU A 43 -4.19 14.40 11.39
C GLU A 43 -3.53 15.77 11.37
N ASN A 44 -3.74 16.59 12.41
CA ASN A 44 -3.18 17.94 12.53
C ASN A 44 -3.42 18.83 11.29
N GLY A 45 -4.59 18.68 10.65
CA GLY A 45 -4.96 19.44 9.45
C GLY A 45 -4.29 18.97 8.15
N ARG A 46 -3.65 17.79 8.14
CA ARG A 46 -3.05 17.17 6.96
C ARG A 46 -3.67 15.81 6.71
N THR A 47 -3.84 15.46 5.44
CA THR A 47 -4.23 14.10 5.03
C THR A 47 -3.00 13.19 5.11
N VAL A 48 -3.12 12.11 5.88
CA VAL A 48 -2.08 11.08 6.06
C VAL A 48 -2.70 9.73 5.72
N SER A 49 -2.05 8.98 4.84
CA SER A 49 -2.48 7.62 4.51
C SER A 49 -1.98 6.65 5.57
N LYS A 50 -2.89 5.87 6.16
CA LYS A 50 -2.60 4.85 7.18
C LYS A 50 -3.08 3.49 6.76
N LEU A 51 -2.38 2.45 7.20
CA LEU A 51 -2.83 1.08 7.04
C LEU A 51 -3.98 0.81 8.02
N ALA A 52 -5.01 0.11 7.57
CA ALA A 52 -6.18 -0.22 8.38
C ALA A 52 -6.73 -1.61 8.02
N GLN A 53 -7.44 -2.20 8.97
CA GLN A 53 -8.19 -3.43 8.81
C GLN A 53 -9.68 -3.13 8.95
N ARG A 54 -10.48 -3.66 8.03
CA ARG A 54 -11.94 -3.70 8.14
C ARG A 54 -12.36 -5.11 8.49
N HIS A 55 -13.09 -5.24 9.59
CA HIS A 55 -13.62 -6.49 10.08
C HIS A 55 -15.04 -6.73 9.55
N PRO A 56 -15.51 -7.99 9.50
CA PRO A 56 -16.90 -8.31 9.15
C PRO A 56 -17.96 -7.67 10.06
N SER A 57 -17.57 -7.28 11.29
CA SER A 57 -18.40 -6.52 12.24
C SER A 57 -18.62 -5.05 11.85
N ASP A 58 -18.06 -4.62 10.71
CA ASP A 58 -17.96 -3.22 10.27
C ASP A 58 -17.03 -2.35 11.13
N GLU A 59 -16.29 -2.96 12.04
CA GLU A 59 -15.22 -2.31 12.79
C GLU A 59 -14.02 -2.03 11.88
N VAL A 60 -13.48 -0.81 11.97
CA VAL A 60 -12.27 -0.39 11.26
C VAL A 60 -11.17 -0.09 12.29
N VAL A 61 -10.09 -0.85 12.23
CA VAL A 61 -8.93 -0.73 13.11
C VAL A 61 -7.78 -0.12 12.31
N ILE A 62 -7.29 1.04 12.74
CA ILE A 62 -6.08 1.64 12.17
C ILE A 62 -4.88 0.88 12.74
N LEU A 63 -4.05 0.35 11.85
CA LEU A 63 -2.78 -0.26 12.23
C LEU A 63 -1.75 0.86 12.28
N ASP A 64 -1.36 1.26 13.49
CA ASP A 64 -0.25 2.20 13.66
C ASP A 64 1.04 1.51 13.20
N THR A 65 1.42 1.74 11.95
CA THR A 65 2.83 1.63 11.55
C THR A 65 3.57 2.67 12.36
N ALA A 66 4.45 2.23 13.26
CA ALA A 66 5.44 3.11 13.86
C ALA A 66 6.02 4.01 12.75
N PRO A 67 6.18 5.33 12.98
CA PRO A 67 6.76 6.19 11.97
C PRO A 67 8.07 5.53 11.55
N GLU A 68 8.24 5.36 10.23
CA GLU A 68 9.49 4.91 9.65
C GLU A 68 10.59 5.70 10.35
N SER A 69 11.29 5.06 11.29
CA SER A 69 12.53 5.59 11.79
C SER A 69 13.38 5.61 10.55
N ASP A 70 13.70 6.83 10.08
CA ASP A 70 14.62 7.12 9.00
C ASP A 70 15.61 5.97 8.91
N SER A 71 15.37 5.06 7.96
CA SER A 71 16.40 4.15 7.50
C SER A 71 17.30 5.03 6.65
N GLN A 72 18.01 5.91 7.35
CA GLN A 72 19.17 6.61 6.88
C GLN A 72 20.16 5.49 6.60
N VAL A 73 20.08 4.93 5.39
CA VAL A 73 21.15 4.12 4.84
C VAL A 73 22.36 5.05 4.88
N PRO A 74 23.33 4.83 5.77
CA PRO A 74 24.50 5.67 5.78
C PRO A 74 25.16 5.55 4.40
N PRO A 75 25.58 6.66 3.78
CA PRO A 75 26.22 6.59 2.48
C PRO A 75 27.40 5.61 2.57
N PRO A 76 27.63 4.78 1.53
CA PRO A 76 28.70 3.79 1.57
C PRO A 76 30.03 4.49 1.83
N ASP A 77 30.68 4.13 2.93
CA ASP A 77 31.99 4.65 3.33
C ASP A 77 33.01 4.17 2.28
N HIS A 78 33.35 5.02 1.31
CA HIS A 78 34.42 4.78 0.34
C HIS A 78 35.79 4.95 1.02
N ARG A 79 36.07 4.17 2.07
CA ARG A 79 37.44 3.95 2.50
C ARG A 79 38.12 3.04 1.48
N LYS A 80 38.76 3.69 0.51
CA LYS A 80 39.77 3.07 -0.37
C LYS A 80 40.69 2.21 0.48
N GLY A 81 40.62 0.90 0.28
CA GLY A 81 41.64 -0.03 0.74
C GLY A 81 42.96 0.30 0.04
N ALA A 82 43.87 0.94 0.76
CA ALA A 82 45.28 0.97 0.37
C ALA A 82 45.89 -0.37 0.80
N VAL A 83 45.88 -1.34 -0.12
CA VAL A 83 46.61 -2.59 0.01
C VAL A 83 48.11 -2.26 0.01
N THR A 84 48.77 -2.37 1.16
CA THR A 84 50.23 -2.37 1.23
C THR A 84 50.70 -3.82 1.08
N ARG A 85 51.28 -4.15 -0.08
CA ARG A 85 51.89 -5.45 -0.36
C ARG A 85 53.31 -5.41 0.20
N ALA A 86 53.59 -6.16 1.26
CA ALA A 86 54.96 -6.38 1.73
C ALA A 86 55.65 -7.38 0.78
N GLY A 87 56.85 -7.01 0.33
CA GLY A 87 57.82 -7.93 -0.28
C GLY A 87 58.79 -8.46 0.76
#